data_AF-A0AAV0YA81-F1
#
_entry.id   AF-A0AAV0YA81-F1
#
_cell.length_a   1.000
_cell.length_b   1.000
_cell.length_c   1.000
_cell.angle_alpha   90.00
_cell.angle_beta   90.00
_cell.angle_gamma   90.00
#
_symmetry.space_group_name_H-M   'P 1'
#
loop_
_entity.id
_entity.type
_entity.pdbx_description
1 polymer ?
#
loop_
_entity_poly.entity_id
_entity_poly.type
_entity_poly.pdbx_seq_one_letter_code
_entity_poly.pdbx_strand_id
1 'polypeptide(L)'
;MGPMLEVDVQKNVCITDKLRLLIIKHKVSHNFCNSLLQLLKSEGLDVPKDIRTLMKTPKVHDIVDISGGSYIHLGLRNMLLPILIKNNAQIYIKSHVLEIGLNIDGLPVSKSSKSQIWPALISILNFKELKENVIPIGILNGFQKPLSIEEFLNPLIIDLLELIDNGLTVNGLFFTVNISNVSCDSPAKAFLLNVKGHNAYFGCTLCIEEGTYLEHRMTYPGLDAMLRTDESFRSKKDEDYHKGNSPLVRLPINIINTRRLPGFDALRLQPRTSR
;
A
#
# COMPACT_ATOMS: atom_id res chain seq x y z
N MET A 1 -24.89 46.16 -2.10
CA MET A 1 -23.89 47.07 -2.68
C MET A 1 -23.26 47.81 -1.52
N GLY A 2 -22.02 47.45 -1.21
CA GLY A 2 -21.27 47.84 -0.02
C GLY A 2 -20.03 46.93 0.04
N PRO A 3 -18.79 47.48 -0.04
CA PRO A 3 -17.59 46.68 -0.27
C PRO A 3 -17.05 46.16 1.06
N MET A 4 -16.87 44.84 1.17
CA MET A 4 -16.06 44.25 2.25
C MET A 4 -14.74 43.79 1.65
N LEU A 5 -13.77 44.71 1.77
CA LEU A 5 -12.37 44.47 2.07
C LEU A 5 -11.76 43.23 1.40
N GLU A 6 -11.22 43.47 0.20
CA GLU A 6 -10.05 42.76 -0.28
C GLU A 6 -8.97 42.84 0.81
N VAL A 7 -8.79 41.76 1.56
CA VAL A 7 -7.60 41.57 2.37
C VAL A 7 -6.51 41.11 1.42
N ASP A 8 -5.85 42.10 0.84
CA ASP A 8 -4.67 41.99 0.01
C ASP A 8 -3.50 41.50 0.88
N VAL A 9 -3.38 40.19 1.04
CA VAL A 9 -2.15 39.56 1.57
C VAL A 9 -1.27 39.23 0.37
N GLN A 10 -0.63 40.26 -0.17
CA GLN A 10 0.46 40.13 -1.12
C GLN A 10 1.66 39.52 -0.38
N LYS A 11 1.63 38.20 -0.12
CA LYS A 11 2.84 37.46 0.26
C LYS A 11 3.83 37.64 -0.88
N ASN A 12 5.04 38.13 -0.58
CA ASN A 12 6.19 38.10 -1.48
C ASN A 12 6.55 36.62 -1.77
N VAL A 13 5.78 35.97 -2.64
CA VAL A 13 6.01 34.59 -3.07
C VAL A 13 7.14 34.62 -4.08
N CYS A 14 8.28 34.03 -3.72
CA CYS A 14 9.46 33.93 -4.59
C CYS A 14 9.08 33.27 -5.93
N ILE A 15 9.78 33.62 -7.01
CA ILE A 15 9.59 33.00 -8.34
C ILE A 15 9.66 31.47 -8.26
N THR A 16 10.52 30.92 -7.40
CA THR A 16 10.63 29.49 -7.17
C THR A 16 9.33 28.90 -6.63
N ASP A 17 8.64 29.58 -5.71
CA ASP A 17 7.39 29.11 -5.12
C ASP A 17 6.24 29.19 -6.14
N LYS A 18 6.20 30.25 -6.96
CA LYS A 18 5.25 30.36 -8.07
C LYS A 18 5.43 29.24 -9.08
N LEU A 19 6.69 28.95 -9.46
CA LEU A 19 7.03 27.86 -10.38
C LEU A 19 6.62 26.50 -9.80
N ARG A 20 6.91 26.23 -8.52
CA ARG A 20 6.47 24.98 -7.86
C ARG A 20 4.97 24.79 -7.94
N LEU A 21 4.19 25.82 -7.59
CA LEU A 21 2.73 25.75 -7.61
C LEU A 21 2.20 25.48 -9.02
N LEU A 22 2.80 26.12 -10.03
CA LEU A 22 2.41 25.94 -11.43
C LEU A 22 2.74 24.53 -11.92
N ILE A 23 3.93 24.01 -11.62
CA ILE A 23 4.35 22.65 -11.96
C ILE A 23 3.41 21.61 -11.33
N ILE A 24 3.08 21.77 -10.04
CA ILE A 24 2.16 20.87 -9.34
C ILE A 24 0.76 20.94 -9.95
N LYS A 25 0.25 22.16 -10.21
CA LYS A 25 -1.09 22.38 -10.77
C LYS A 25 -1.26 21.74 -12.13
N HIS A 26 -0.25 21.83 -12.99
CA HIS A 26 -0.31 21.35 -14.38
C HIS A 26 0.33 19.97 -14.60
N LYS A 27 0.80 19.30 -13.53
CA LYS A 27 1.46 17.99 -13.60
C LYS A 27 2.55 17.94 -14.68
N VAL A 28 3.37 18.98 -14.73
CA VAL A 28 4.37 19.16 -15.80
C VAL A 28 5.50 18.13 -15.64
N SER A 29 5.99 17.57 -16.75
CA SER A 29 7.03 16.54 -16.70
C SER A 29 8.36 17.08 -16.14
N HIS A 30 9.11 16.22 -15.44
CA HIS A 30 10.43 16.59 -14.90
C HIS A 30 11.39 17.04 -16.00
N ASN A 31 11.37 16.40 -17.16
CA ASN A 31 12.24 16.74 -18.29
C ASN A 31 11.93 18.15 -18.80
N PHE A 32 10.66 18.48 -19.01
CA PHE A 32 10.27 19.83 -19.43
C PHE A 32 10.66 20.87 -18.37
N CYS A 33 10.41 20.58 -17.10
CA CYS A 33 10.76 21.51 -16.02
C CYS A 33 12.28 21.76 -15.95
N ASN A 34 13.11 20.73 -16.16
CA ASN A 34 14.55 20.89 -16.21
C ASN A 34 14.98 21.76 -17.39
N SER A 35 14.40 21.58 -18.58
CA SER A 35 14.65 22.46 -19.73
C SER A 35 14.21 23.90 -19.47
N LEU A 36 13.03 24.08 -18.88
CA LEU A 36 12.50 25.40 -18.50
C LEU A 36 13.41 26.09 -17.47
N LEU A 37 13.85 25.37 -16.44
CA LEU A 37 14.76 25.91 -15.42
C LEU A 37 16.11 26.31 -16.00
N GLN A 38 16.63 25.56 -16.97
CA GLN A 38 17.85 25.94 -17.69
C GLN A 38 17.66 27.22 -18.50
N LEU A 39 16.53 27.36 -19.21
CA LEU A 39 16.19 28.57 -19.96
C LEU A 39 16.04 29.78 -19.03
N LEU A 40 15.27 29.65 -17.94
CA LEU A 40 15.10 30.75 -16.98
C LEU A 40 16.45 31.19 -16.38
N LYS A 41 17.35 30.22 -16.13
CA LYS A 41 18.69 30.50 -15.64
C LYS A 41 19.57 31.19 -16.68
N SER A 42 19.45 30.88 -17.97
CA SER A 42 20.18 31.59 -19.03
C SER A 42 19.73 33.04 -19.18
N GLU A 43 18.48 33.34 -18.85
CA GLU A 43 17.94 34.71 -18.79
C GLU A 43 18.30 35.46 -17.50
N GLY A 44 19.17 34.90 -16.66
CA GLY A 44 19.68 35.55 -15.44
C GLY A 44 18.77 35.44 -14.21
N LEU A 45 17.72 34.61 -14.25
CA LEU A 45 16.87 34.37 -13.06
C LEU A 45 17.56 33.45 -12.06
N ASP A 46 17.44 33.78 -10.77
CA ASP A 46 17.93 32.95 -9.66
C ASP A 46 16.98 31.76 -9.42
N VAL A 47 17.16 30.72 -10.23
CA VAL A 47 16.45 29.45 -10.13
C VAL A 47 17.41 28.27 -10.13
N PRO A 48 17.06 27.15 -9.46
CA PRO A 48 17.87 25.94 -9.48
C PRO A 48 17.86 25.28 -10.86
N LYS A 49 18.90 24.51 -11.18
CA LYS A 49 19.04 23.79 -12.46
C LYS A 49 18.18 22.52 -12.55
N ASP A 50 17.90 21.90 -11.41
CA ASP A 50 17.20 20.61 -11.31
C ASP A 50 15.87 20.79 -10.57
N ILE A 51 14.79 20.26 -11.16
CA ILE A 51 13.45 20.30 -10.60
C ILE A 51 13.38 19.71 -9.18
N ARG A 52 14.19 18.71 -8.83
CA ARG A 52 14.23 18.15 -7.47
C ARG A 52 14.70 19.20 -6.46
N THR A 53 15.64 20.06 -6.85
CA THR A 53 16.10 21.18 -6.02
C THR A 53 15.01 22.24 -5.91
N LEU A 54 14.34 22.57 -7.03
CA LEU A 54 13.16 23.46 -7.00
C LEU A 54 12.07 22.93 -6.07
N MET A 55 11.82 21.63 -6.13
CA MET A 55 10.81 20.91 -5.36
C MET A 55 11.26 20.60 -3.93
N LYS A 56 12.48 21.02 -3.53
CA LYS A 56 13.06 20.76 -2.20
C LYS A 56 12.93 19.28 -1.83
N THR A 57 13.13 18.40 -2.80
CA THR A 57 13.06 16.95 -2.59
C THR A 57 14.13 16.58 -1.56
N PRO A 58 13.78 15.91 -0.46
CA PRO A 58 14.74 15.43 0.51
C PRO A 58 15.84 14.62 -0.17
N LYS A 59 17.10 14.84 0.23
CA LYS A 59 18.26 14.14 -0.34
C LYS A 59 18.69 12.94 0.48
N VAL A 60 18.27 12.90 1.74
CA VAL A 60 18.59 11.83 2.70
C VAL A 60 17.29 11.13 3.03
N HIS A 61 17.30 9.82 2.86
CA HIS A 61 16.23 8.93 3.26
C HIS A 61 16.85 7.84 4.12
N ASP A 62 16.15 7.44 5.18
CA ASP A 62 16.56 6.33 6.02
C ASP A 62 16.25 5.02 5.29
N ILE A 63 17.20 4.64 4.42
CA ILE A 63 17.18 3.37 3.70
C ILE A 63 18.00 2.38 4.52
N VAL A 64 17.36 1.29 4.89
CA VAL A 64 17.97 0.20 5.65
C VAL A 64 18.08 -1.03 4.77
N ASP A 65 19.18 -1.77 4.89
CA ASP A 65 19.30 -3.06 4.24
C ASP A 65 18.57 -4.11 5.07
N ILE A 66 17.66 -4.84 4.45
CA ILE A 66 16.97 -5.99 5.03
C ILE A 66 17.22 -7.23 4.17
N SER A 67 16.84 -8.39 4.69
CA SER A 67 16.99 -9.66 3.99
C SER A 67 16.20 -9.66 2.67
N GLY A 68 16.92 -9.52 1.55
CA GLY A 68 16.36 -9.51 0.19
C GLY A 68 16.46 -8.18 -0.56
N GLY A 69 16.92 -7.10 0.08
CA GLY A 69 17.17 -5.83 -0.61
C GLY A 69 17.19 -4.61 0.31
N SER A 70 17.13 -3.42 -0.30
CA SER A 70 17.12 -2.16 0.43
C SER A 70 15.68 -1.67 0.64
N TYR A 71 15.35 -1.34 1.88
CA TYR A 71 14.02 -0.98 2.33
C TYR A 71 13.98 0.47 2.81
N ILE A 72 12.90 1.16 2.46
CA ILE A 72 12.55 2.46 3.02
C ILE A 72 11.19 2.35 3.71
N HIS A 73 11.13 2.85 4.95
CA HIS A 73 9.89 3.00 5.69
C HIS A 73 9.46 4.47 5.66
N LEU A 74 8.30 4.76 5.07
CA LEU A 74 7.75 6.11 5.00
C LEU A 74 6.94 6.46 6.25
N GLY A 75 6.34 5.45 6.88
CA GLY A 75 5.55 5.59 8.10
C GLY A 75 4.08 5.94 7.84
N LEU A 76 3.18 5.23 8.51
CA LEU A 76 1.74 5.29 8.32
C LEU A 76 1.19 6.67 8.71
N ARG A 77 1.52 7.16 9.90
CA ARG A 77 1.12 8.50 10.37
C ARG A 77 1.69 9.62 9.50
N ASN A 78 2.97 9.50 9.11
CA ASN A 78 3.66 10.47 8.28
C ASN A 78 2.99 10.63 6.90
N MET A 79 2.52 9.52 6.33
CA MET A 79 1.87 9.53 5.02
C MET A 79 0.39 9.89 5.10
N LEU A 80 -0.34 9.38 6.09
CA LEU A 80 -1.79 9.62 6.23
C LEU A 80 -2.12 11.05 6.66
N LEU A 81 -1.46 11.58 7.68
CA LEU A 81 -1.87 12.84 8.31
C LEU A 81 -1.89 14.03 7.31
N PRO A 82 -0.83 14.26 6.50
CA PRO A 82 -0.84 15.35 5.53
C PRO A 82 -1.93 15.18 4.46
N ILE A 83 -2.21 13.94 4.04
CA ILE A 83 -3.23 13.62 3.03
C ILE A 83 -4.62 13.91 3.59
N LEU A 84 -4.91 13.46 4.82
CA LEU A 84 -6.20 13.65 5.46
C LEU A 84 -6.48 15.13 5.76
N ILE A 85 -5.48 15.87 6.27
CA ILE A 85 -5.59 17.32 6.52
C ILE A 85 -5.86 18.07 5.22
N LYS A 86 -5.04 17.81 4.18
CA LYS A 86 -5.14 18.52 2.89
C LYS A 86 -6.49 18.33 2.21
N ASN A 87 -7.11 17.16 2.37
CA ASN A 87 -8.39 16.83 1.73
C ASN A 87 -9.59 17.02 2.67
N ASN A 88 -9.40 17.62 3.86
CA ASN A 88 -10.47 17.85 4.83
C ASN A 88 -11.27 16.58 5.19
N ALA A 89 -10.57 15.48 5.48
CA ALA A 89 -11.19 14.19 5.76
C ALA A 89 -12.30 14.25 6.82
N GLN A 90 -12.20 15.17 7.79
CA GLN A 90 -13.21 15.43 8.83
C GLN A 90 -14.61 15.78 8.31
N ILE A 91 -14.70 16.32 7.09
CA ILE A 91 -15.98 16.70 6.48
C ILE A 91 -16.64 15.48 5.82
N TYR A 92 -15.84 14.58 5.27
CA TYR A 92 -16.29 13.49 4.41
C TYR A 92 -16.46 12.17 5.18
N ILE A 93 -15.60 11.89 6.16
CA ILE A 93 -15.60 10.66 6.95
C ILE A 93 -16.40 10.88 8.25
N LYS A 94 -17.73 10.89 8.13
CA LYS A 94 -18.64 11.19 9.25
C LYS A 94 -18.66 10.13 10.36
N SER A 95 -18.23 8.91 10.08
CA SER A 95 -18.18 7.83 11.07
C SER A 95 -17.09 8.05 12.12
N HIS A 96 -16.10 8.92 11.86
CA HIS A 96 -14.89 9.03 12.68
C HIS A 96 -14.09 7.71 12.76
N VAL A 97 -14.35 6.80 11.81
CA VAL A 97 -13.62 5.55 11.65
C VAL A 97 -12.93 5.61 10.30
N LEU A 98 -11.61 5.44 10.27
CA LEU A 98 -10.83 5.34 9.04
C LEU A 98 -10.74 3.88 8.63
N GLU A 99 -11.37 3.53 7.50
CA GLU A 99 -11.37 2.17 6.96
C GLU A 99 -10.16 2.00 6.04
N ILE A 100 -9.14 1.27 6.50
CA ILE A 100 -7.89 1.06 5.78
C ILE A 100 -7.92 -0.29 5.07
N GLY A 101 -7.58 -0.27 3.77
CA GLY A 101 -7.26 -1.47 3.02
C GLY A 101 -5.77 -1.58 2.75
N LEU A 102 -5.17 -2.74 3.01
CA LEU A 102 -3.76 -3.02 2.73
C LEU A 102 -3.60 -3.64 1.33
N ASN A 103 -2.56 -3.26 0.59
CA ASN A 103 -2.18 -3.90 -0.66
C ASN A 103 -0.68 -4.17 -0.68
N ILE A 104 -0.29 -5.43 -0.85
CA ILE A 104 1.12 -5.85 -0.82
C ILE A 104 1.34 -6.90 -1.90
N ASP A 105 2.12 -6.55 -2.93
CA ASP A 105 2.41 -7.42 -4.06
C ASP A 105 3.78 -7.11 -4.69
N GLY A 106 4.38 -8.08 -5.36
CA GLY A 106 5.64 -7.89 -6.08
C GLY A 106 5.43 -7.24 -7.45
N LEU A 107 6.15 -6.15 -7.72
CA LEU A 107 6.09 -5.42 -8.99
C LEU A 107 7.46 -5.46 -9.70
N PRO A 108 7.55 -5.91 -10.95
CA PRO A 108 8.80 -5.84 -11.71
C PRO A 108 9.14 -4.37 -12.05
N VAL A 109 10.39 -3.97 -11.78
CA VAL A 109 10.84 -2.58 -12.03
C VAL A 109 11.21 -2.37 -13.49
N SER A 110 11.78 -3.39 -14.14
CA SER A 110 12.08 -3.34 -15.55
C SER A 110 11.92 -4.71 -16.21
N LYS A 111 11.69 -4.71 -17.52
CA LYS A 111 11.58 -5.95 -18.31
C LYS A 111 12.93 -6.64 -18.52
N SER A 112 14.03 -5.90 -18.35
CA SER A 112 15.41 -6.34 -18.67
C SER A 112 16.25 -6.67 -17.44
N SER A 113 15.81 -6.28 -16.24
CA SER A 113 16.48 -6.62 -14.98
C SER A 113 15.61 -7.53 -14.14
N LYS A 114 16.23 -8.32 -13.26
CA LYS A 114 15.52 -9.09 -12.24
C LYS A 114 15.09 -8.23 -11.04
N SER A 115 15.24 -6.90 -11.11
CA SER A 115 14.87 -5.99 -10.02
C SER A 115 13.36 -5.97 -9.83
N GLN A 116 12.92 -6.11 -8.59
CA GLN A 116 11.54 -6.11 -8.15
C GLN A 116 11.37 -5.13 -6.99
N ILE A 117 10.23 -4.47 -6.98
CA ILE A 117 9.77 -3.66 -5.86
C ILE A 117 8.65 -4.42 -5.15
N TRP A 118 8.71 -4.44 -3.83
CA TRP A 118 7.64 -4.92 -2.96
C TRP A 118 7.15 -3.75 -2.12
N PRO A 119 6.08 -3.05 -2.55
CA PRO A 119 5.52 -1.96 -1.79
C PRO A 119 4.48 -2.49 -0.80
N ALA A 120 4.56 -2.00 0.43
CA ALA A 120 3.47 -2.03 1.39
C ALA A 120 2.62 -0.77 1.16
N LEU A 121 1.44 -0.96 0.57
CA LEU A 121 0.52 0.10 0.20
C LEU A 121 -0.72 0.07 1.09
N ILE A 122 -1.31 1.24 1.30
CA ILE A 122 -2.61 1.37 1.95
C ILE A 122 -3.60 2.14 1.08
N SER A 123 -4.87 2.01 1.38
CA SER A 123 -5.97 2.76 0.80
C SER A 123 -6.99 3.14 1.86
N ILE A 124 -7.68 4.27 1.68
CA ILE A 124 -8.75 4.70 2.57
C ILE A 124 -10.08 4.39 1.88
N LEU A 125 -10.72 3.31 2.31
CA LEU A 125 -11.87 2.72 1.60
C LEU A 125 -13.14 3.57 1.72
N ASN A 126 -13.27 4.34 2.81
CA ASN A 126 -14.43 5.17 3.09
C ASN A 126 -14.22 6.66 2.80
N PHE A 127 -13.23 7.02 1.97
CA PHE A 127 -12.98 8.39 1.55
C PHE A 127 -12.93 8.54 0.02
N LYS A 128 -14.10 8.75 -0.60
CA LYS A 128 -14.26 8.70 -2.07
C LYS A 128 -13.68 9.91 -2.79
N GLU A 129 -13.55 11.03 -2.09
CA GLU A 129 -13.06 12.30 -2.63
C GLU A 129 -11.53 12.33 -2.75
N LEU A 130 -10.86 11.32 -2.18
CA LEU A 130 -9.42 11.17 -2.30
C LEU A 130 -9.05 10.72 -3.72
N LYS A 131 -8.50 11.66 -4.51
CA LYS A 131 -8.10 11.42 -5.91
C LYS A 131 -7.08 10.28 -6.10
N GLU A 132 -6.17 10.13 -5.14
CA GLU A 132 -5.15 9.06 -5.13
C GLU A 132 -5.37 8.20 -3.89
N ASN A 133 -6.09 7.10 -4.07
CA ASN A 133 -6.47 6.24 -2.95
C ASN A 133 -5.41 5.19 -2.59
N VAL A 134 -4.20 5.28 -3.15
CA VAL A 134 -3.13 4.31 -2.89
C VAL A 134 -1.92 5.06 -2.39
N ILE A 135 -1.52 4.76 -1.15
CA ILE A 135 -0.49 5.50 -0.42
C ILE A 135 0.61 4.49 -0.04
N PRO A 136 1.87 4.70 -0.46
CA PRO A 136 2.96 3.84 -0.06
C PRO A 136 3.38 4.11 1.38
N ILE A 137 3.56 3.05 2.17
CA ILE A 137 4.01 3.11 3.57
C ILE A 137 5.41 2.52 3.73
N GLY A 138 5.73 1.49 2.96
CA GLY A 138 7.06 0.91 2.91
C GLY A 138 7.37 0.41 1.52
N ILE A 139 8.63 0.45 1.11
CA ILE A 139 9.05 0.00 -0.21
C ILE A 139 10.35 -0.77 -0.05
N LEU A 140 10.33 -2.05 -0.40
CA LEU A 140 11.54 -2.84 -0.58
C LEU A 140 11.89 -2.85 -2.07
N ASN A 141 13.17 -2.61 -2.38
CA ASN A 141 13.72 -2.85 -3.71
C ASN A 141 14.82 -3.92 -3.62
N GLY A 142 14.73 -4.96 -4.44
CA GLY A 142 15.69 -6.06 -4.46
C GLY A 142 15.62 -6.86 -5.75
N PHE A 143 16.44 -7.92 -5.85
CA PHE A 143 16.44 -8.82 -7.01
C PHE A 143 15.52 -10.03 -6.84
N GLN A 144 14.79 -10.07 -5.72
CA GLN A 144 13.91 -11.15 -5.32
C GLN A 144 12.89 -10.64 -4.31
N LYS A 145 11.88 -11.47 -4.00
CA LYS A 145 10.97 -11.21 -2.88
C LYS A 145 11.72 -11.09 -1.55
N PRO A 146 11.17 -10.36 -0.55
CA PRO A 146 11.79 -10.31 0.77
C PRO A 146 12.01 -11.72 1.31
N LEU A 147 13.20 -11.96 1.86
CA LEU A 147 13.55 -13.26 2.42
C LEU A 147 12.95 -13.45 3.82
N SER A 148 12.89 -12.37 4.58
CA SER A 148 12.26 -12.32 5.90
C SER A 148 10.93 -11.55 5.80
N ILE A 149 9.82 -12.27 5.96
CA ILE A 149 8.49 -11.63 6.05
C ILE A 149 8.38 -10.75 7.30
N GLU A 150 9.06 -11.13 8.38
CA GLU A 150 9.10 -10.39 9.63
C GLU A 150 9.80 -9.04 9.43
N GLU A 151 11.02 -9.00 8.88
CA GLU A 151 11.73 -7.74 8.64
C GLU A 151 10.96 -6.80 7.72
N PHE A 152 10.30 -7.36 6.69
CA PHE A 152 9.54 -6.57 5.72
C PHE A 152 8.23 -5.98 6.29
N LEU A 153 7.44 -6.77 7.03
CA LEU A 153 6.15 -6.31 7.53
C LEU A 153 6.21 -5.65 8.90
N ASN A 154 7.19 -5.98 9.75
CA ASN A 154 7.21 -5.52 11.14
C ASN A 154 7.07 -3.99 11.29
N PRO A 155 7.74 -3.14 10.47
CA PRO A 155 7.52 -1.69 10.54
C PRO A 155 6.06 -1.28 10.28
N LEU A 156 5.41 -1.88 9.27
CA LEU A 156 3.99 -1.64 8.98
C LEU A 156 3.08 -2.14 10.11
N ILE A 157 3.38 -3.30 10.69
CA ILE A 157 2.57 -3.88 11.77
C ILE A 157 2.63 -2.99 13.03
N ILE A 158 3.81 -2.50 13.39
CA ILE A 158 3.99 -1.59 14.53
C ILE A 158 3.17 -0.32 14.32
N ASP A 159 3.27 0.29 13.14
CA ASP A 159 2.48 1.47 12.79
C ASP A 159 0.98 1.23 12.85
N LEU A 160 0.50 0.10 12.32
CA LEU A 160 -0.91 -0.25 12.34
C LEU A 160 -1.42 -0.46 13.76
N LEU A 161 -0.65 -1.15 14.61
CA LEU A 161 -1.01 -1.34 16.02
C LEU A 161 -1.07 -0.01 16.76
N GLU A 162 -0.08 0.88 16.56
CA GLU A 162 -0.09 2.22 17.18
C GLU A 162 -1.34 3.02 16.78
N LEU A 163 -1.72 3.01 15.50
CA LEU A 163 -2.91 3.72 15.04
C LEU A 163 -4.23 3.03 15.42
N ILE A 164 -4.27 1.71 15.54
CA ILE A 164 -5.47 0.99 16.02
C ILE A 164 -5.70 1.32 17.50
N ASP A 165 -4.64 1.31 18.31
CA ASP A 165 -4.74 1.51 19.75
C ASP A 165 -4.95 2.99 20.12
N ASN A 166 -4.25 3.90 19.44
CA ASN A 166 -4.23 5.33 19.80
C ASN A 166 -5.03 6.22 18.84
N GLY A 167 -5.46 5.70 17.68
CA GLY A 167 -6.15 6.49 16.66
C GLY A 167 -5.28 7.57 16.00
N LEU A 168 -5.95 8.48 15.29
CA LEU A 168 -5.34 9.59 14.58
C LEU A 168 -6.16 10.87 14.75
N THR A 169 -5.52 11.96 15.17
CA THR A 169 -6.19 13.27 15.24
C THR A 169 -5.95 14.08 13.96
N VAL A 170 -7.02 14.46 13.27
CA VAL A 170 -6.98 15.26 12.03
C VAL A 170 -7.80 16.53 12.25
N ASN A 171 -7.16 17.70 12.17
CA ASN A 171 -7.81 19.00 12.35
C ASN A 171 -8.64 19.10 13.66
N GLY A 172 -8.12 18.53 14.75
CA GLY A 172 -8.77 18.51 16.06
C GLY A 172 -9.84 17.42 16.24
N LEU A 173 -10.13 16.63 15.20
CA LEU A 173 -11.09 15.53 15.26
C LEU A 173 -10.39 14.19 15.36
N PHE A 174 -10.83 13.34 16.30
CA PHE A 174 -10.25 12.03 16.54
C PHE A 174 -10.85 10.96 15.62
N PHE A 175 -10.00 10.15 15.02
CA PHE A 175 -10.36 9.01 14.18
C PHE A 175 -9.83 7.72 14.78
N THR A 176 -10.70 6.72 14.94
CA THR A 176 -10.27 5.34 15.16
C THR A 176 -9.90 4.70 13.83
N VAL A 177 -8.98 3.72 13.84
CA VAL A 177 -8.54 3.04 12.63
C VAL A 177 -9.03 1.59 12.62
N ASN A 178 -9.59 1.17 11.48
CA ASN A 178 -9.99 -0.22 11.25
C ASN A 178 -9.34 -0.75 9.98
N ILE A 179 -8.89 -2.01 10.01
CA ILE A 179 -8.35 -2.69 8.83
C ILE A 179 -9.48 -3.51 8.20
N SER A 180 -9.99 -3.05 7.07
CA SER A 180 -11.15 -3.70 6.44
C SER A 180 -10.75 -4.85 5.53
N ASN A 181 -9.59 -4.76 4.86
CA ASN A 181 -9.10 -5.83 3.99
C ASN A 181 -7.59 -5.83 3.77
N VAL A 182 -7.10 -6.96 3.25
CA VAL A 182 -5.73 -7.15 2.75
C VAL A 182 -5.84 -7.76 1.36
N SER A 183 -5.39 -7.02 0.35
CA SER A 183 -5.44 -7.39 -1.06
C SER A 183 -4.04 -7.78 -1.54
N CYS A 184 -3.92 -8.98 -2.10
CA CYS A 184 -2.69 -9.52 -2.66
C CYS A 184 -3.05 -10.68 -3.61
N ASP A 185 -2.15 -10.99 -4.55
CA ASP A 185 -2.30 -12.17 -5.39
C ASP A 185 -2.02 -13.48 -4.61
N SER A 186 -2.26 -14.65 -5.20
CA SER A 186 -2.11 -15.92 -4.49
C SER A 186 -0.65 -16.21 -4.04
N PRO A 187 0.39 -15.97 -4.87
CA PRO A 187 1.79 -16.04 -4.44
C PRO A 187 2.14 -15.11 -3.26
N ALA A 188 1.76 -13.84 -3.33
CA ALA A 188 2.00 -12.85 -2.28
C ALA A 188 1.23 -13.24 -1.02
N LYS A 189 -0.04 -13.65 -1.10
CA LYS A 189 -0.81 -14.14 0.05
C LYS A 189 -0.08 -15.28 0.78
N ALA A 190 0.41 -16.28 0.05
CA ALA A 190 1.14 -17.39 0.67
C ALA A 190 2.44 -16.94 1.36
N PHE A 191 3.11 -15.94 0.80
CA PHE A 191 4.29 -15.32 1.39
C PHE A 191 3.96 -14.52 2.67
N LEU A 192 2.96 -13.64 2.62
CA LEU A 192 2.53 -12.83 3.76
C LEU A 192 2.04 -13.69 4.94
N LEU A 193 1.32 -14.77 4.64
CA LEU A 193 0.83 -15.74 5.63
C LEU A 193 1.90 -16.74 6.08
N ASN A 194 3.06 -16.78 5.43
CA ASN A 194 4.13 -17.73 5.68
C ASN A 194 3.66 -19.21 5.64
N VAL A 195 2.97 -19.56 4.55
CA VAL A 195 2.34 -20.88 4.31
C VAL A 195 2.83 -21.51 3.01
N LYS A 196 2.48 -22.78 2.79
CA LYS A 196 2.68 -23.44 1.50
C LYS A 196 1.89 -22.72 0.40
N GLY A 197 2.46 -22.70 -0.81
CA GLY A 197 1.85 -22.01 -1.95
C GLY A 197 0.65 -22.79 -2.50
N HIS A 198 -0.18 -22.12 -3.31
CA HIS A 198 -1.39 -22.73 -3.89
C HIS A 198 -1.14 -24.01 -4.72
N ASN A 199 0.09 -24.23 -5.20
CA ASN A 199 0.49 -25.43 -5.96
C ASN A 199 1.04 -26.58 -5.10
N ALA A 200 1.10 -26.45 -3.77
CA ALA A 200 1.54 -27.52 -2.88
C ALA A 200 0.39 -28.48 -2.55
N TYR A 201 0.70 -29.73 -2.18
CA TYR A 201 -0.32 -30.69 -1.72
C TYR A 201 -1.16 -30.12 -0.56
N PHE A 202 -0.55 -29.47 0.42
CA PHE A 202 -1.26 -28.80 1.51
C PHE A 202 -1.24 -27.28 1.33
N GLY A 203 -1.76 -26.79 0.20
CA GLY A 203 -1.68 -25.37 -0.19
C GLY A 203 -3.00 -24.62 -0.27
N CYS A 204 -4.16 -25.28 -0.07
CA CYS A 204 -5.46 -24.60 -0.05
C CYS A 204 -5.43 -23.54 1.04
N THR A 205 -6.01 -22.36 0.80
CA THR A 205 -6.07 -21.29 1.83
C THR A 205 -7.38 -21.28 2.60
N LEU A 206 -8.36 -22.09 2.16
CA LEU A 206 -9.73 -22.10 2.69
C LEU A 206 -10.09 -23.42 3.38
N CYS A 207 -9.46 -24.53 3.01
CA CYS A 207 -9.92 -25.88 3.27
C CYS A 207 -8.77 -26.83 3.68
N ILE A 208 -8.94 -27.57 4.76
CA ILE A 208 -7.97 -28.55 5.25
C ILE A 208 -8.17 -29.84 4.46
N GLU A 209 -7.45 -29.97 3.36
CA GLU A 209 -7.38 -31.17 2.55
C GLU A 209 -6.03 -31.28 1.84
N GLU A 210 -5.66 -32.51 1.50
CA GLU A 210 -4.54 -32.78 0.60
C GLU A 210 -5.01 -32.62 -0.84
N GLY A 211 -4.33 -31.76 -1.59
CA GLY A 211 -4.59 -31.50 -2.98
C GLY A 211 -4.16 -32.67 -3.87
N THR A 212 -4.88 -32.84 -4.97
CA THR A 212 -4.58 -33.83 -6.00
C THR A 212 -4.04 -33.14 -7.25
N TYR A 213 -3.00 -33.73 -7.84
CA TYR A 213 -2.46 -33.28 -9.11
C TYR A 213 -3.30 -33.84 -10.28
N LEU A 214 -4.10 -32.99 -10.92
CA LEU A 214 -4.96 -33.32 -12.04
C LEU A 214 -4.65 -32.38 -13.22
N GLU A 215 -4.51 -32.93 -14.43
CA GLU A 215 -4.31 -32.15 -15.67
C GLU A 215 -3.22 -31.06 -15.56
N HIS A 216 -2.07 -31.42 -15.01
CA HIS A 216 -0.93 -30.53 -14.77
C HIS A 216 -1.17 -29.39 -13.78
N ARG A 217 -2.19 -29.49 -12.92
CA ARG A 217 -2.53 -28.50 -11.91
C ARG A 217 -2.78 -29.14 -10.55
N MET A 218 -2.43 -28.41 -9.50
CA MET A 218 -2.85 -28.79 -8.16
C MET A 218 -4.32 -28.39 -7.97
N THR A 219 -5.14 -29.33 -7.50
CA THR A 219 -6.58 -29.16 -7.31
C THR A 219 -6.98 -29.62 -5.91
N TYR A 220 -8.04 -29.03 -5.36
CA TYR A 220 -8.58 -29.34 -4.03
C TYR A 220 -10.07 -29.68 -4.21
N PRO A 221 -10.38 -30.95 -4.55
CA PRO A 221 -11.71 -31.34 -5.00
C PRO A 221 -12.69 -31.64 -3.86
N GLY A 222 -12.24 -31.62 -2.60
CA GLY A 222 -13.05 -31.94 -1.44
C GLY A 222 -14.29 -31.05 -1.32
N LEU A 223 -15.47 -31.65 -1.46
CA LEU A 223 -16.74 -30.94 -1.31
C LEU A 223 -17.12 -30.75 0.17
N ASP A 224 -16.68 -31.66 1.04
CA ASP A 224 -16.95 -31.67 2.48
C ASP A 224 -15.70 -31.43 3.32
N ALA A 225 -14.64 -30.85 2.72
CA ALA A 225 -13.40 -30.56 3.41
C ALA A 225 -13.64 -29.55 4.55
N MET A 226 -12.99 -29.80 5.69
CA MET A 226 -13.10 -28.91 6.84
C MET A 226 -12.54 -27.53 6.49
N LEU A 227 -13.34 -26.47 6.68
CA LEU A 227 -12.89 -25.11 6.41
C LEU A 227 -11.87 -24.65 7.47
N ARG A 228 -10.86 -23.91 7.03
CA ARG A 228 -9.95 -23.20 7.94
C ARG A 228 -10.70 -22.07 8.61
N THR A 229 -10.44 -21.91 9.90
CA THR A 229 -10.90 -20.76 10.69
C THR A 229 -9.73 -19.90 11.12
N ASP A 230 -10.00 -18.66 11.49
CA ASP A 230 -9.00 -17.74 12.03
C ASP A 230 -8.28 -18.36 13.26
N GLU A 231 -9.05 -19.00 14.14
CA GLU A 231 -8.54 -19.72 15.30
C GLU A 231 -7.64 -20.90 14.91
N SER A 232 -8.05 -21.72 13.93
CA SER A 232 -7.22 -22.85 13.47
C SER A 232 -5.90 -22.41 12.85
N PHE A 233 -5.90 -21.25 12.17
CA PHE A 233 -4.69 -20.67 11.58
C PHE A 233 -3.76 -20.13 12.67
N ARG A 234 -4.30 -19.37 13.63
CA ARG A 234 -3.54 -18.78 14.74
C ARG A 234 -2.94 -19.83 15.67
N SER A 235 -3.66 -20.92 15.92
CA SER A 235 -3.18 -22.07 16.69
C SER A 235 -2.28 -23.02 15.90
N LYS A 236 -2.11 -22.80 14.58
CA LYS A 236 -1.34 -23.65 13.66
C LYS A 236 -1.72 -25.12 13.71
N LYS A 237 -3.02 -25.41 13.74
CA LYS A 237 -3.52 -26.79 13.84
C LYS A 237 -3.12 -27.68 12.64
N ASP A 238 -2.89 -27.08 11.48
CA ASP A 238 -2.50 -27.76 10.24
C ASP A 238 -1.00 -27.56 9.97
N GLU A 239 -0.16 -28.39 10.59
CA GLU A 239 1.30 -28.28 10.50
C GLU A 239 1.82 -28.39 9.06
N ASP A 240 1.14 -29.18 8.23
CA ASP A 240 1.47 -29.34 6.83
C ASP A 240 1.18 -28.10 5.98
N TYR A 241 0.26 -27.24 6.40
CA TYR A 241 -0.01 -25.99 5.68
C TYR A 241 0.99 -24.88 6.00
N HIS A 242 1.48 -24.83 7.25
CA HIS A 242 2.31 -23.74 7.75
C HIS A 242 3.80 -23.93 7.44
N LYS A 243 4.50 -22.84 7.09
CA LYS A 243 5.98 -22.82 7.05
C LYS A 243 6.59 -22.15 8.28
N GLY A 244 5.84 -21.28 8.94
CA GLY A 244 6.29 -20.55 10.10
C GLY A 244 5.20 -19.61 10.63
N ASN A 245 5.62 -18.59 11.40
CA ASN A 245 4.72 -17.54 11.87
C ASN A 245 4.52 -16.48 10.78
N SER A 246 3.30 -15.92 10.70
CA SER A 246 3.03 -14.71 9.93
C SER A 246 2.97 -13.50 10.87
N PRO A 247 3.63 -12.39 10.54
CA PRO A 247 3.49 -11.13 11.27
C PRO A 247 2.05 -10.62 11.38
N LEU A 248 1.21 -10.95 10.38
CA LEU A 248 -0.18 -10.48 10.28
C LEU A 248 -1.07 -11.00 11.40
N VAL A 249 -0.71 -12.10 12.07
CA VAL A 249 -1.47 -12.60 13.23
C VAL A 249 -1.43 -11.64 14.42
N ARG A 250 -0.52 -10.66 14.44
CA ARG A 250 -0.52 -9.62 15.48
C ARG A 250 -1.67 -8.63 15.31
N LEU A 251 -2.21 -8.50 14.11
CA LEU A 251 -3.32 -7.59 13.85
C LEU A 251 -4.66 -8.21 14.27
N PRO A 252 -5.61 -7.39 14.75
CA PRO A 252 -6.95 -7.82 15.13
C PRO A 252 -7.86 -8.02 13.89
N ILE A 253 -7.38 -8.78 12.91
CA ILE A 253 -8.10 -9.10 11.67
C ILE A 253 -8.34 -10.61 11.56
N ASN A 254 -9.40 -10.97 10.83
CA ASN A 254 -9.63 -12.36 10.45
C ASN A 254 -8.74 -12.73 9.24
N ILE A 255 -7.80 -13.64 9.46
CA ILE A 255 -6.79 -14.03 8.48
C ILE A 255 -7.38 -14.85 7.32
N ILE A 256 -8.46 -15.60 7.56
CA ILE A 256 -9.10 -16.43 6.54
C ILE A 256 -10.11 -15.61 5.71
N ASN A 257 -10.89 -14.75 6.36
CA ASN A 257 -12.01 -14.02 5.75
C ASN A 257 -11.67 -12.58 5.36
N THR A 258 -10.39 -12.27 5.14
CA THR A 258 -9.98 -10.97 4.60
C THR A 258 -10.54 -10.85 3.18
N ARG A 259 -11.62 -10.08 3.05
CA ARG A 259 -12.43 -9.98 1.83
C ARG A 259 -11.58 -9.52 0.66
N ARG A 260 -11.60 -10.25 -0.46
CA ARG A 260 -11.23 -9.67 -1.76
C ARG A 260 -12.15 -8.48 -2.01
N LEU A 261 -11.60 -7.35 -2.44
CA LEU A 261 -12.41 -6.22 -2.90
C LEU A 261 -13.43 -6.74 -3.93
N PRO A 262 -14.74 -6.45 -3.77
CA PRO A 262 -15.70 -6.73 -4.82
C PRO A 262 -15.32 -5.88 -6.04
N GLY A 263 -14.87 -6.53 -7.12
CA GLY A 263 -14.33 -5.86 -8.31
C GLY A 263 -13.20 -6.62 -9.02
N PHE A 264 -12.60 -7.62 -8.37
CA PHE A 264 -11.84 -8.67 -9.06
C PHE A 264 -12.73 -9.90 -9.22
N ASP A 265 -13.57 -9.88 -10.24
CA ASP A 265 -14.29 -11.07 -10.72
C ASP A 265 -13.26 -12.11 -11.14
N ALA A 266 -12.93 -13.03 -10.24
CA ALA A 266 -12.53 -14.36 -10.66
C ALA A 266 -13.78 -14.95 -11.32
N LEU A 267 -13.74 -14.96 -12.67
CA LEU A 267 -14.57 -15.78 -13.54
C LEU A 267 -15.16 -16.96 -12.77
N ARG A 268 -16.48 -16.91 -12.55
CA ARG A 268 -17.24 -18.14 -12.34
C ARG A 268 -16.90 -19.02 -13.55
N LEU A 269 -16.14 -20.07 -13.34
CA LEU A 269 -16.15 -21.21 -14.24
C LEU A 269 -17.57 -21.78 -14.15
N GLN A 270 -18.48 -21.27 -14.99
CA GLN A 270 -19.64 -22.05 -15.34
C GLN A 270 -19.12 -23.25 -16.15
N PRO A 271 -19.60 -24.48 -15.87
CA PRO A 271 -19.24 -25.63 -16.66
C PRO A 271 -19.71 -25.38 -18.09
N ARG A 272 -18.78 -25.46 -19.06
CA ARG A 272 -19.15 -25.63 -20.47
C ARG A 272 -19.83 -26.99 -20.57
N THR A 273 -21.15 -27.00 -20.59
CA THR A 273 -21.90 -28.15 -21.08
C THR A 273 -21.57 -28.33 -22.55
N SER A 274 -21.01 -29.49 -22.86
CA SER A 274 -20.85 -30.04 -24.20
C SER A 274 -22.17 -30.12 -24.95
N ARG A 275 -22.24 -29.51 -26.13
CA ARG A 275 -22.87 -30.02 -27.36
C ARG A 275 -22.38 -29.20 -28.54
#